data_AF-A0A2W6AVF2-F1
#
_entry.id   AF-A0A2W6AVF2-F1
#
_cell.length_a   1.000
_cell.length_b   1.000
_cell.length_c   1.000
_cell.angle_alpha   90.00
_cell.angle_beta   90.00
_cell.angle_gamma   90.00
#
_symmetry.space_group_name_H-M   'P 1'
#
loop_
_entity.id
_entity.type
_entity.pdbx_description
1 polymer ?
#
loop_
_entity_poly.entity_id
_entity_poly.type
_entity_poly.pdbx_seq_one_letter_code
_entity_poly.pdbx_strand_id
1 'polypeptide(L)'
;MEELSERQRDMIYKIVRLMALGGGGCFMERQRPENWREEKYTFYWNTVEDPEAFKVDNAVDLDTLHSLKSYLRTDTFMFDLRNPGHTLAATPDAWSIYRQMLEGELLEYLWRFKQKHSDYKSLPSIGPTDLSTSEESFQAAVSALTAKGYIMENHSVTHSAPIGFRRLYITEEGEKVFGKAVAIEEVHEAGRTPASMPIASQHIELPVVDWHFVHKDKLRQLVENDYDELQVMAEGKHLAAKSMIVLLGSLLEAVLLDFLQRRNRSARTAYYNIYKRGKNQKLPYSTRRAANISSATTPIRSQIDQALAGVPGYSEWKLAQMIEVAEEIGLLDHWAKIKAHNVRETRNLIHPLVAMYETPPSAKDVSTIVDLFESVIRQLSAKSDLSKRTSV
;
A
#
# COMPACT_ATOMS: atom_id res chain seq x y z
N MET A 1 -25.96 -4.80 -2.94
CA MET A 1 -24.61 -5.14 -3.44
C MET A 1 -24.63 -5.85 -4.79
N GLU A 2 -25.56 -6.80 -5.01
CA GLU A 2 -25.59 -7.64 -6.22
C GLU A 2 -25.88 -6.85 -7.52
N GLU A 3 -26.66 -5.76 -7.46
CA GLU A 3 -27.00 -4.92 -8.62
C GLU A 3 -25.97 -3.84 -8.97
N LEU A 4 -24.91 -3.69 -8.18
CA LEU A 4 -23.90 -2.66 -8.40
C LEU A 4 -22.82 -3.16 -9.37
N SER A 5 -22.28 -2.26 -10.20
CA SER A 5 -21.05 -2.58 -10.95
C SER A 5 -19.86 -2.73 -9.99
N GLU A 6 -18.83 -3.46 -10.43
CA GLU A 6 -17.60 -3.68 -9.65
C GLU A 6 -16.91 -2.36 -9.26
N ARG A 7 -16.87 -1.39 -10.20
CA ARG A 7 -16.34 -0.04 -9.95
C ARG A 7 -17.14 0.72 -8.88
N GLN A 8 -18.47 0.60 -8.88
CA GLN A 8 -19.33 1.21 -7.86
C GLN A 8 -19.13 0.57 -6.48
N ARG A 9 -18.95 -0.77 -6.44
CA ARG A 9 -18.63 -1.48 -5.20
C ARG A 9 -17.27 -1.06 -4.63
N ASP A 10 -16.23 -0.97 -5.47
CA ASP A 10 -14.90 -0.51 -5.06
C ASP A 10 -14.91 0.95 -4.56
N MET A 11 -15.67 1.83 -5.21
CA MET A 11 -15.81 3.21 -4.77
C MET A 11 -16.55 3.32 -3.42
N ILE A 12 -17.65 2.58 -3.24
CA ILE A 12 -18.36 2.49 -1.95
C ILE A 12 -17.44 1.92 -0.87
N TYR A 13 -16.68 0.88 -1.20
CA TYR A 13 -15.70 0.26 -0.31
C TYR A 13 -14.67 1.28 0.19
N LYS A 14 -14.08 2.06 -0.72
CA LYS A 14 -13.11 3.11 -0.38
C LYS A 14 -13.73 4.20 0.49
N ILE A 15 -14.94 4.67 0.16
CA ILE A 15 -15.64 5.71 0.92
C ILE A 15 -15.99 5.24 2.33
N VAL A 16 -16.56 4.04 2.48
CA VAL A 16 -16.93 3.46 3.79
C VAL A 16 -15.67 3.22 4.64
N ARG A 17 -14.60 2.71 4.05
CA ARG A 17 -13.32 2.49 4.73
C ARG A 17 -12.71 3.79 5.23
N LEU A 18 -12.70 4.85 4.41
CA LEU A 18 -12.22 6.17 4.81
C LEU A 18 -13.05 6.76 5.96
N MET A 19 -14.38 6.62 5.91
CA MET A 19 -15.28 7.05 6.99
C MET A 19 -15.04 6.36 8.33
N ALA A 20 -14.73 5.06 8.30
CA ALA A 20 -14.53 4.28 9.51
C ALA A 20 -13.17 4.48 10.19
N LEU A 21 -12.16 4.97 9.47
CA LEU A 21 -10.83 5.25 10.03
C LEU A 21 -10.77 6.48 10.94
N GLY A 22 -11.87 7.25 11.07
CA GLY A 22 -12.09 8.21 12.14
C GLY A 22 -11.10 9.39 12.17
N GLY A 23 -11.52 10.55 11.65
CA GLY A 23 -10.79 11.79 11.94
C GLY A 23 -11.07 13.00 11.04
N GLY A 24 -11.97 12.90 10.05
CA GLY A 24 -12.23 14.01 9.14
C GLY A 24 -13.66 14.05 8.63
N GLY A 25 -14.19 15.26 8.47
CA GLY A 25 -15.43 15.47 7.72
C GLY A 25 -15.16 15.24 6.23
N CYS A 26 -16.03 14.48 5.56
CA CYS A 26 -16.05 14.38 4.11
C CYS A 26 -16.91 15.52 3.56
N PHE A 27 -16.34 16.39 2.74
CA PHE A 27 -17.07 17.47 2.06
C PHE A 27 -17.22 17.12 0.59
N MET A 28 -18.39 17.43 0.02
CA MET A 28 -18.64 17.25 -1.40
C MET A 28 -18.86 18.63 -2.02
N GLU A 29 -17.95 19.06 -2.88
CA GLU A 29 -18.12 20.29 -3.65
C GLU A 29 -18.78 19.95 -4.98
N ARG A 30 -19.87 20.65 -5.28
CA ARG A 30 -20.53 20.59 -6.57
C ARG A 30 -19.94 21.68 -7.47
N GLN A 31 -19.24 21.28 -8.51
CA GLN A 31 -18.77 22.19 -9.55
C GLN A 31 -19.78 22.20 -10.70
N ARG A 32 -20.33 23.38 -10.99
CA ARG A 32 -21.16 23.61 -12.17
C ARG A 32 -20.32 24.30 -13.25
N PRO A 33 -19.82 23.58 -14.27
CA PRO A 33 -19.23 24.22 -15.44
C PRO A 33 -20.29 25.03 -16.19
N GLU A 34 -19.85 26.11 -16.85
CA GLU A 34 -20.71 27.09 -17.56
C GLU A 34 -21.61 26.50 -18.64
N ASN A 35 -21.35 25.26 -19.08
CA ASN A 35 -22.07 24.60 -20.16
C ASN A 35 -23.30 23.78 -19.71
N TRP A 36 -23.67 23.77 -18.42
CA TRP A 36 -24.90 23.16 -17.84
C TRP A 36 -25.14 21.67 -18.15
N ARG A 37 -24.21 20.97 -18.79
CA ARG A 37 -24.42 19.60 -19.29
C ARG A 37 -23.79 18.52 -18.43
N GLU A 38 -22.83 18.87 -17.57
CA GLU A 38 -22.17 17.92 -16.68
C GLU A 38 -22.05 18.52 -15.29
N GLU A 39 -22.54 17.81 -14.28
CA GLU A 39 -22.28 18.15 -12.89
C GLU A 39 -21.06 17.37 -12.44
N LYS A 40 -20.04 18.07 -11.91
CA LYS A 40 -18.87 17.42 -11.32
C LYS A 40 -18.97 17.53 -9.80
N TYR A 41 -18.70 16.41 -9.14
CA TYR A 41 -18.67 16.32 -7.69
C TYR A 41 -17.25 15.96 -7.27
N THR A 42 -16.65 16.79 -6.42
CA THR A 42 -15.31 16.56 -5.86
C THR A 42 -15.45 16.26 -4.38
N PHE A 43 -14.84 15.17 -3.93
CA PHE A 43 -14.84 14.80 -2.52
C PHE A 43 -13.54 15.27 -1.85
N TYR A 44 -13.68 15.98 -0.74
CA TYR A 44 -12.59 16.47 0.10
C TYR A 44 -12.61 15.73 1.42
N TRP A 45 -11.43 15.37 1.90
CA TRP A 45 -11.24 14.79 3.22
C TRP A 45 -10.43 15.74 4.09
N ASN A 46 -11.07 16.35 5.09
CA ASN A 46 -10.39 17.30 5.95
C ASN A 46 -9.76 16.56 7.15
N THR A 47 -8.45 16.35 7.15
CA THR A 47 -7.73 16.08 8.40
C THR A 47 -7.42 17.41 9.08
N VAL A 48 -7.38 17.45 10.40
CA VAL A 48 -7.13 18.68 11.21
C VAL A 48 -5.80 19.36 10.85
N GLU A 49 -4.92 18.72 10.07
CA GLU A 49 -3.55 19.17 9.80
C GLU A 49 -3.30 19.65 8.36
N ASP A 50 -4.11 19.29 7.34
CA ASP A 50 -3.94 19.80 5.97
C ASP A 50 -5.18 19.56 5.05
N PRO A 51 -5.97 20.60 4.72
CA PRO A 51 -7.16 20.49 3.87
C PRO A 51 -6.89 20.09 2.40
N GLU A 52 -5.64 20.25 1.92
CA GLU A 52 -5.27 19.96 0.52
C GLU A 52 -4.73 18.54 0.32
N ALA A 53 -4.46 17.81 1.41
CA ALA A 53 -3.71 16.56 1.36
C ALA A 53 -4.46 15.37 0.70
N PHE A 54 -5.77 15.45 0.53
CA PHE A 54 -6.56 14.37 -0.08
C PHE A 54 -7.68 14.90 -0.98
N LYS A 55 -7.35 15.11 -2.25
CA LYS A 55 -8.30 15.38 -3.32
C LYS A 55 -8.54 14.10 -4.13
N VAL A 56 -9.74 13.54 -4.06
CA VAL A 56 -10.13 12.42 -4.93
C VAL A 56 -10.82 13.02 -6.16
N ASP A 57 -10.04 13.28 -7.21
CA ASP A 57 -10.54 13.73 -8.51
C ASP A 57 -11.19 12.54 -9.24
N ASN A 58 -12.42 12.18 -8.84
CA ASN A 58 -13.27 11.25 -9.57
C ASN A 58 -14.57 11.96 -9.93
N ALA A 59 -14.72 12.35 -11.19
CA ALA A 59 -16.02 12.77 -11.69
C ALA A 59 -16.99 11.58 -11.60
N VAL A 60 -17.94 11.65 -10.68
CA VAL A 60 -19.04 10.69 -10.56
C VAL A 60 -20.20 11.23 -11.37
N ASP A 61 -20.68 10.47 -12.34
CA ASP A 61 -21.87 10.86 -13.11
C ASP A 61 -23.13 10.86 -12.23
N LEU A 62 -24.15 11.59 -12.68
CA LEU A 62 -25.37 11.82 -11.92
C LEU A 62 -26.15 10.51 -11.64
N ASP A 63 -26.08 9.53 -12.54
CA ASP A 63 -26.80 8.26 -12.41
C ASP A 63 -26.16 7.35 -11.36
N THR A 64 -24.83 7.34 -11.29
CA THR A 64 -24.07 6.70 -10.22
C THR A 64 -24.39 7.34 -8.87
N LEU A 65 -24.49 8.67 -8.81
CA LEU A 65 -24.87 9.39 -7.59
C LEU A 65 -26.32 9.09 -7.16
N HIS A 66 -27.25 8.97 -8.11
CA HIS A 66 -28.64 8.59 -7.84
C HIS A 66 -28.77 7.14 -7.35
N SER A 67 -27.98 6.24 -7.93
CA SER A 67 -27.90 4.83 -7.50
C SER A 67 -27.36 4.72 -6.07
N LEU A 68 -26.34 5.51 -5.73
CA LEU A 68 -25.84 5.66 -4.36
C LEU A 68 -26.91 6.18 -3.39
N LYS A 69 -27.63 7.25 -3.75
CA LYS A 69 -28.71 7.82 -2.92
C LYS A 69 -29.85 6.83 -2.69
N SER A 70 -30.27 6.13 -3.75
CA SER A 70 -31.32 5.11 -3.68
C SER A 70 -30.89 3.93 -2.81
N TYR A 71 -29.64 3.49 -2.94
CA TYR A 71 -29.09 2.37 -2.18
C TYR A 71 -28.93 2.70 -0.68
N LEU A 72 -28.48 3.91 -0.37
CA LEU A 72 -28.32 4.37 1.01
C LEU A 72 -29.65 4.78 1.68
N ARG A 73 -30.81 4.67 1.00
CA ARG A 73 -32.15 5.00 1.50
C ARG A 73 -32.21 6.30 2.33
N THR A 74 -31.70 7.39 1.79
CA THR A 74 -31.50 8.61 2.59
C THR A 74 -32.11 9.84 1.93
N ASP A 75 -33.30 10.23 2.39
CA ASP A 75 -33.81 11.61 2.26
C ASP A 75 -33.14 12.57 3.27
N THR A 76 -32.17 12.08 4.05
CA THR A 76 -31.66 12.78 5.24
C THR A 76 -30.16 13.11 5.20
N PHE A 77 -29.45 12.87 4.09
CA PHE A 77 -28.16 13.52 3.85
C PHE A 77 -28.39 14.94 3.33
N MET A 78 -29.00 15.80 4.14
CA MET A 78 -28.83 17.23 3.94
C MET A 78 -27.40 17.56 4.37
N PHE A 79 -26.51 17.72 3.40
CA PHE A 79 -25.33 18.57 3.58
C PHE A 79 -25.85 19.94 4.02
N ASP A 80 -25.74 20.29 5.30
CA ASP A 80 -25.94 21.67 5.69
C ASP A 80 -24.76 22.48 5.15
N LEU A 81 -24.95 23.01 3.94
CA LEU A 81 -23.98 23.82 3.19
C LEU A 81 -23.64 25.15 3.89
N ARG A 82 -24.15 25.41 5.11
CA ARG A 82 -24.02 26.72 5.79
C ARG A 82 -23.25 26.69 7.11
N ASN A 83 -22.86 25.52 7.63
CA ASN A 83 -22.19 25.48 8.94
C ASN A 83 -21.07 24.42 9.02
N PRO A 84 -19.78 24.79 8.86
CA PRO A 84 -18.66 23.84 8.78
C PRO A 84 -18.19 23.25 10.12
N GLY A 85 -19.08 23.14 11.12
CA GLY A 85 -18.72 22.77 12.51
C GLY A 85 -19.33 21.48 13.05
N HIS A 86 -20.12 20.73 12.28
CA HIS A 86 -20.77 19.51 12.76
C HIS A 86 -20.05 18.24 12.29
N THR A 87 -19.43 17.53 13.23
CA THR A 87 -18.91 16.18 13.02
C THR A 87 -20.07 15.24 12.71
N LEU A 88 -20.08 14.64 11.52
CA LEU A 88 -21.07 13.63 11.13
C LEU A 88 -20.76 12.30 11.82
N ALA A 89 -21.71 11.78 12.59
CA ALA A 89 -21.66 10.41 13.10
C ALA A 89 -22.08 9.44 11.98
N ALA A 90 -21.27 8.41 11.71
CA ALA A 90 -21.64 7.36 10.77
C ALA A 90 -22.94 6.66 11.22
N THR A 91 -23.83 6.38 10.28
CA THR A 91 -25.11 5.72 10.58
C THR A 91 -24.89 4.26 10.99
N PRO A 92 -25.82 3.65 11.75
CA PRO A 92 -25.74 2.24 12.12
C PRO A 92 -25.51 1.28 10.94
N ASP A 93 -26.07 1.61 9.76
CA ASP A 93 -25.93 0.78 8.55
C ASP A 93 -24.52 0.82 7.96
N ALA A 94 -23.88 2.00 7.94
CA ALA A 94 -22.49 2.13 7.49
C ALA A 94 -21.52 1.38 8.41
N TRP A 95 -21.75 1.44 9.72
CA TRP A 95 -21.01 0.66 10.72
C TRP A 95 -21.19 -0.85 10.54
N SER A 96 -22.39 -1.30 10.17
CA SER A 96 -22.66 -2.71 9.89
C SER A 96 -21.87 -3.21 8.68
N ILE A 97 -21.84 -2.44 7.58
CA ILE A 97 -21.09 -2.78 6.36
C ILE A 97 -19.58 -2.83 6.65
N TYR A 98 -19.05 -1.79 7.31
CA TYR A 98 -17.63 -1.76 7.68
C TYR A 98 -17.24 -2.93 8.59
N ARG A 99 -18.08 -3.28 9.56
CA ARG A 99 -17.86 -4.44 10.42
C ARG A 99 -17.81 -5.73 9.62
N GLN A 100 -18.77 -5.96 8.71
CA GLN A 100 -18.78 -7.15 7.84
C GLN A 100 -17.52 -7.24 6.97
N MET A 101 -16.99 -6.10 6.51
CA MET A 101 -15.73 -6.06 5.77
C MET A 101 -14.54 -6.49 6.64
N LEU A 102 -14.40 -5.92 7.84
CA LEU A 102 -13.35 -6.32 8.78
C LEU A 102 -13.45 -7.78 9.20
N GLU A 103 -14.67 -8.31 9.35
CA GLU A 103 -14.91 -9.73 9.61
C GLU A 103 -14.36 -10.61 8.48
N GLY A 104 -14.54 -10.21 7.22
CA GLY A 104 -13.99 -10.91 6.05
C GLY A 104 -12.46 -10.87 6.01
N GLU A 105 -11.85 -9.69 6.17
CA GLU A 105 -10.39 -9.52 6.18
C GLU A 105 -9.72 -10.34 7.31
N LEU A 106 -10.34 -10.37 8.49
CA LEU A 106 -9.87 -11.15 9.62
C LEU A 106 -9.97 -12.67 9.38
N LEU A 107 -11.06 -13.15 8.77
CA LEU A 107 -11.20 -14.57 8.41
C LEU A 107 -10.19 -15.00 7.34
N GLU A 108 -9.99 -14.16 6.32
CA GLU A 108 -9.02 -14.42 5.26
C GLU A 108 -7.61 -14.55 5.83
N TYR A 109 -7.22 -13.60 6.68
CA TYR A 109 -5.91 -13.63 7.33
C TYR A 109 -5.70 -14.93 8.12
N LEU A 110 -6.66 -15.31 8.96
CA LEU A 110 -6.57 -16.51 9.79
C LEU A 110 -6.56 -17.79 8.94
N TRP A 111 -7.35 -17.84 7.88
CA TRP A 111 -7.39 -18.97 6.95
C TRP A 111 -6.04 -19.14 6.22
N ARG A 112 -5.51 -18.07 5.62
CA ARG A 112 -4.19 -18.09 4.95
C ARG A 112 -3.08 -18.47 5.91
N PHE A 113 -3.11 -17.95 7.15
CA PHE A 113 -2.15 -18.32 8.17
C PHE A 113 -2.19 -19.82 8.49
N LYS A 114 -3.40 -20.40 8.65
CA LYS A 114 -3.56 -21.84 8.89
C LYS A 114 -3.00 -22.67 7.73
N GLN A 115 -3.29 -22.31 6.48
CA GLN A 115 -2.77 -23.03 5.31
C GLN A 115 -1.24 -23.03 5.25
N LYS A 116 -0.61 -21.91 5.62
CA LYS A 116 0.85 -21.77 5.62
C LYS A 116 1.54 -22.48 6.80
N HIS A 117 0.82 -22.74 7.88
CA HIS A 117 1.37 -23.23 9.15
C HIS A 117 0.57 -24.42 9.70
N SER A 118 0.51 -25.52 8.94
CA SER A 118 -0.23 -26.76 9.28
C SER A 118 0.10 -27.35 10.67
N ASP A 119 1.30 -27.07 11.20
CA ASP A 119 1.86 -27.77 12.36
C ASP A 119 1.60 -27.08 13.72
N TYR A 120 0.71 -26.08 13.78
CA TYR A 120 0.11 -25.48 14.99
C TYR A 120 1.02 -25.00 16.14
N LYS A 121 2.35 -25.08 16.04
CA LYS A 121 3.24 -24.73 17.16
C LYS A 121 3.39 -23.22 17.42
N SER A 122 3.05 -22.37 16.46
CA SER A 122 3.06 -20.92 16.61
C SER A 122 1.73 -20.34 16.16
N LEU A 123 1.03 -19.70 17.10
CA LEU A 123 -0.25 -19.05 16.83
C LEU A 123 0.00 -17.64 16.28
N PRO A 124 -0.83 -17.17 15.34
CA PRO A 124 -0.73 -15.79 14.89
C PRO A 124 -1.11 -14.88 16.05
N SER A 125 -0.22 -13.95 16.35
CA SER A 125 -0.53 -12.78 17.16
C SER A 125 -1.03 -11.74 16.19
N ILE A 126 -2.34 -11.48 16.15
CA ILE A 126 -2.93 -10.45 15.28
C ILE A 126 -3.53 -9.35 16.15
N GLY A 127 -3.32 -8.11 15.75
CA GLY A 127 -3.85 -6.91 16.38
C GLY A 127 -4.44 -5.92 15.37
N PRO A 128 -5.01 -4.80 15.85
CA PRO A 128 -5.63 -3.78 15.00
C PRO A 128 -4.69 -3.20 13.94
N THR A 129 -3.39 -3.14 14.22
CA THR A 129 -2.37 -2.63 13.29
C THR A 129 -2.21 -3.50 12.05
N ASP A 130 -2.39 -4.81 12.18
CA ASP A 130 -2.24 -5.74 11.06
C ASP A 130 -3.36 -5.57 10.02
N LEU A 131 -4.52 -5.07 10.46
CA LEU A 131 -5.68 -4.76 9.61
C LEU A 131 -5.86 -3.26 9.36
N SER A 132 -4.92 -2.42 9.82
CA SER A 132 -5.02 -0.96 9.72
C SER A 132 -6.35 -0.39 10.22
N THR A 133 -6.86 -0.88 11.36
CA THR A 133 -8.16 -0.50 11.94
C THR A 133 -8.01 0.01 13.38
N SER A 134 -9.06 0.57 13.97
CA SER A 134 -9.05 0.97 15.38
C SER A 134 -9.23 -0.24 16.30
N GLU A 135 -8.71 -0.17 17.54
CA GLU A 135 -8.89 -1.22 18.56
C GLU A 135 -10.37 -1.55 18.78
N GLU A 136 -11.24 -0.54 18.82
CA GLU A 136 -12.69 -0.72 18.99
C GLU A 136 -13.31 -1.49 17.82
N SER A 137 -12.94 -1.14 16.58
CA SER A 137 -13.44 -1.79 15.38
C SER A 137 -12.93 -3.23 15.26
N PHE A 138 -11.65 -3.44 15.58
CA PHE A 138 -11.05 -4.77 15.67
C PHE A 138 -11.78 -5.63 16.70
N GLN A 139 -12.00 -5.10 17.90
CA GLN A 139 -12.69 -5.80 18.98
C GLN A 139 -14.14 -6.14 18.59
N ALA A 140 -14.84 -5.22 17.92
CA ALA A 140 -16.19 -5.48 17.43
C ALA A 140 -16.24 -6.62 16.40
N ALA A 141 -15.28 -6.66 15.46
CA ALA A 141 -15.17 -7.75 14.48
C ALA A 141 -14.83 -9.09 15.14
N VAL A 142 -13.88 -9.09 16.09
CA VAL A 142 -13.52 -10.29 16.87
C VAL A 142 -14.71 -10.82 17.65
N SER A 143 -15.43 -9.97 18.36
CA SER A 143 -16.63 -10.36 19.11
C SER A 143 -17.74 -10.89 18.19
N ALA A 144 -17.95 -10.28 17.03
CA ALA A 144 -18.96 -10.73 16.07
C ALA A 144 -18.62 -12.11 15.47
N LEU A 145 -17.37 -12.34 15.03
CA LEU A 145 -16.93 -13.65 14.54
C LEU A 145 -16.93 -14.72 15.62
N THR A 146 -16.59 -14.37 16.86
CA THR A 146 -16.65 -15.28 18.02
C THR A 146 -18.09 -15.67 18.31
N ALA A 147 -19.03 -14.72 18.28
CA ALA A 147 -20.45 -15.00 18.48
C ALA A 147 -21.05 -15.88 17.36
N LYS A 148 -20.54 -15.77 16.13
CA LYS A 148 -20.88 -16.66 15.02
C LYS A 148 -20.22 -18.04 15.12
N GLY A 149 -19.31 -18.24 16.06
CA GLY A 149 -18.52 -19.46 16.20
C GLY A 149 -17.51 -19.66 15.08
N TYR A 150 -17.16 -18.62 14.31
CA TYR A 150 -16.21 -18.69 13.20
C TYR A 150 -14.76 -18.55 13.67
N ILE A 151 -14.56 -17.88 14.80
CA ILE A 151 -13.26 -17.83 15.46
C ILE A 151 -13.38 -18.16 16.95
N MET A 152 -12.27 -18.57 17.55
CA MET A 152 -12.13 -18.73 19.00
C MET A 152 -10.94 -17.90 19.50
N GLU A 153 -11.08 -17.35 20.70
CA GLU A 153 -9.99 -16.67 21.39
C GLU A 153 -9.36 -17.61 22.43
N ASN A 154 -8.04 -17.78 22.38
CA ASN A 154 -7.33 -18.53 23.41
C ASN A 154 -6.77 -17.57 24.47
N HIS A 155 -7.43 -17.57 25.63
CA HIS A 155 -7.03 -16.79 26.80
C HIS A 155 -5.91 -17.47 27.63
N SER A 156 -5.23 -18.51 27.12
CA SER A 156 -4.07 -19.08 27.81
C SER A 156 -2.95 -18.05 27.89
N VAL A 157 -2.92 -17.37 29.04
CA VAL A 157 -1.98 -16.32 29.41
C VAL A 157 -0.57 -16.88 29.32
N THR A 158 0.20 -16.42 28.34
CA THR A 158 1.66 -16.40 28.46
C THR A 158 2.02 -14.98 28.84
N HIS A 159 2.66 -14.78 29.99
CA HIS A 159 3.06 -13.48 30.55
C HIS A 159 4.02 -12.66 29.66
N SER A 160 4.26 -13.08 28.41
CA SER A 160 5.21 -12.48 27.48
C SER A 160 4.58 -11.87 26.22
N ALA A 161 3.27 -12.00 26.00
CA ALA A 161 2.62 -11.31 24.88
C ALA A 161 2.49 -9.80 25.18
N PRO A 162 2.81 -8.90 24.24
CA PRO A 162 2.56 -7.47 24.42
C PRO A 162 1.08 -7.23 24.69
N ILE A 163 0.77 -6.28 25.57
CA ILE A 163 -0.61 -5.86 25.90
C ILE A 163 -1.33 -5.49 24.60
N GLY A 164 -2.48 -6.12 24.32
CA GLY A 164 -3.31 -5.84 23.14
C GLY A 164 -3.29 -6.92 22.04
N PHE A 165 -2.40 -7.90 22.10
CA PHE A 165 -2.41 -9.00 21.12
C PHE A 165 -3.28 -10.17 21.57
N ARG A 166 -4.16 -10.63 20.67
CA ARG A 166 -5.02 -11.81 20.89
C ARG A 166 -4.55 -12.97 20.01
N ARG A 167 -4.63 -14.18 20.58
CA ARG A 167 -4.45 -15.42 19.82
C ARG A 167 -5.82 -15.88 19.35
N LEU A 168 -6.10 -15.62 18.08
CA LEU A 168 -7.34 -15.98 17.41
C LEU A 168 -7.14 -17.25 16.58
N TYR A 169 -8.18 -18.08 16.53
CA TYR A 169 -8.24 -19.33 15.78
C TYR A 169 -9.43 -19.25 14.85
N ILE A 170 -9.26 -19.59 13.59
CA ILE A 170 -10.41 -19.93 12.76
C ILE A 170 -10.92 -21.32 13.19
N THR A 171 -12.23 -21.45 13.38
CA THR A 171 -12.86 -22.74 13.70
C THR A 171 -13.12 -23.54 12.43
N GLU A 172 -13.50 -24.81 12.56
CA GLU A 172 -13.95 -25.62 11.41
C GLU A 172 -15.15 -24.99 10.69
N GLU A 173 -16.08 -24.37 11.42
CA GLU A 173 -17.22 -23.68 10.82
C GLU A 173 -16.78 -22.39 10.12
N GLY A 174 -15.85 -21.62 10.71
CA GLY A 174 -15.25 -20.46 10.05
C GLY A 174 -14.54 -20.82 8.75
N GLU A 175 -13.79 -21.92 8.74
CA GLU A 175 -13.14 -22.46 7.54
C GLU A 175 -14.13 -22.92 6.49
N LYS A 176 -15.23 -23.55 6.90
CA LYS A 176 -16.26 -24.00 5.96
C LYS A 176 -17.00 -22.81 5.32
N VAL A 177 -17.31 -21.78 6.10
CA VAL A 177 -17.98 -20.57 5.59
C VAL A 177 -17.04 -19.79 4.67
N PHE A 178 -15.80 -19.55 5.12
CA PHE A 178 -14.82 -18.82 4.32
C PHE A 178 -14.35 -19.63 3.11
N GLY A 179 -14.04 -20.91 3.30
CA GLY A 179 -13.64 -21.83 2.24
C GLY A 179 -14.74 -22.02 1.18
N LYS A 180 -16.03 -21.94 1.55
CA LYS A 180 -17.12 -21.87 0.55
C LYS A 180 -17.11 -20.54 -0.22
N ALA A 181 -16.88 -19.41 0.45
CA ALA A 181 -16.78 -18.12 -0.23
C ALA A 181 -15.61 -18.09 -1.22
N VAL A 182 -14.43 -18.56 -0.78
CA VAL A 182 -13.25 -18.71 -1.63
C VAL A 182 -13.50 -19.73 -2.75
N ALA A 183 -14.09 -20.89 -2.46
CA ALA A 183 -14.41 -21.86 -3.48
C ALA A 183 -15.47 -21.35 -4.46
N ILE A 184 -16.37 -20.45 -4.08
CA ILE A 184 -17.30 -19.79 -5.01
C ILE A 184 -16.54 -18.82 -5.91
N GLU A 185 -15.59 -18.04 -5.39
CA GLU A 185 -14.71 -17.20 -6.20
C GLU A 185 -13.84 -18.06 -7.14
N GLU A 186 -13.21 -19.11 -6.62
CA GLU A 186 -12.38 -20.05 -7.38
C GLU A 186 -13.20 -20.86 -8.38
N VAL A 187 -14.46 -21.23 -8.11
CA VAL A 187 -15.35 -21.92 -9.07
C VAL A 187 -15.90 -20.93 -10.10
N HIS A 188 -16.11 -19.66 -9.74
CA HIS A 188 -16.40 -18.61 -10.70
C HIS A 188 -15.19 -18.32 -11.62
N GLU A 189 -13.97 -18.56 -11.11
CA GLU A 189 -12.74 -18.59 -11.91
C GLU A 189 -12.56 -19.90 -12.69
N ALA A 190 -12.85 -21.07 -12.12
CA ALA A 190 -12.60 -22.41 -12.68
C ALA A 190 -13.71 -22.93 -13.59
N GLY A 191 -14.93 -22.37 -13.51
CA GLY A 191 -15.98 -22.49 -14.52
C GLY A 191 -15.58 -21.85 -15.84
N ARG A 192 -14.50 -21.07 -15.87
CA ARG A 192 -13.67 -20.88 -17.07
C ARG A 192 -12.78 -22.12 -17.18
N THR A 193 -13.24 -23.10 -17.96
CA THR A 193 -12.40 -24.25 -18.32
C THR A 193 -11.01 -23.78 -18.80
N PRO A 194 -9.91 -24.49 -18.45
CA PRO A 194 -8.57 -24.21 -18.97
C PRO A 194 -8.44 -24.71 -20.42
N ALA A 195 -9.47 -24.49 -21.25
CA ALA A 195 -9.31 -24.46 -22.68
C ALA A 195 -8.70 -23.10 -23.00
N SER A 196 -7.37 -22.96 -22.78
CA SER A 196 -6.53 -21.85 -23.23
C SER A 196 -7.35 -20.59 -23.53
N MET A 197 -8.02 -20.01 -22.51
CA MET A 197 -8.55 -18.68 -22.74
C MET A 197 -7.29 -17.90 -23.10
N PRO A 198 -7.19 -17.37 -24.34
CA PRO A 198 -6.09 -16.47 -24.62
C PRO A 198 -6.17 -15.48 -23.49
N ILE A 199 -5.09 -15.33 -22.71
CA ILE A 199 -4.97 -14.23 -21.75
C ILE A 199 -5.32 -13.04 -22.62
N ALA A 200 -6.57 -12.58 -22.54
CA ALA A 200 -7.14 -11.67 -23.51
C ALA A 200 -6.25 -10.47 -23.33
N SER A 201 -5.39 -10.23 -24.33
CA SER A 201 -4.12 -9.54 -24.21
C SER A 201 -4.27 -8.38 -23.25
N GLN A 202 -3.92 -8.61 -21.98
CA GLN A 202 -4.07 -7.59 -20.95
C GLN A 202 -2.98 -6.61 -21.27
N HIS A 203 -3.36 -5.59 -22.02
CA HIS A 203 -2.48 -4.53 -22.44
C HIS A 203 -2.05 -3.81 -21.17
N ILE A 204 -0.75 -3.84 -20.89
CA ILE A 204 -0.19 -3.11 -19.75
C ILE A 204 0.12 -1.72 -20.28
N GLU A 205 -0.68 -0.75 -19.87
CA GLU A 205 -0.40 0.66 -20.18
C GLU A 205 0.72 1.16 -19.27
N LEU A 206 1.79 1.66 -19.88
CA LEU A 206 2.88 2.31 -19.15
C LEU A 206 2.66 3.82 -19.13
N PRO A 207 2.98 4.51 -18.02
CA PRO A 207 2.80 5.95 -17.93
C PRO A 207 3.80 6.68 -18.82
N VAL A 208 3.40 7.73 -19.52
CA VAL A 208 4.35 8.60 -20.24
C VAL A 208 5.22 9.33 -19.22
N VAL A 209 6.54 9.15 -19.31
CA VAL A 209 7.49 9.74 -18.35
C VAL A 209 8.40 10.75 -19.03
N ASP A 210 8.53 11.93 -18.40
CA ASP A 210 9.58 12.90 -18.71
C ASP A 210 10.77 12.72 -17.75
N TRP A 211 11.92 12.30 -18.27
CA TRP A 211 13.11 11.96 -17.49
C TRP A 211 13.99 13.16 -17.10
N HIS A 212 13.61 14.40 -17.43
CA HIS A 212 14.38 15.60 -17.09
C HIS A 212 14.60 15.82 -15.57
N PHE A 213 13.84 15.14 -14.70
CA PHE A 213 14.06 15.21 -13.26
C PHE A 213 15.25 14.34 -12.78
N VAL A 214 15.76 13.43 -13.61
CA VAL A 214 16.98 12.65 -13.32
C VAL A 214 18.21 13.49 -13.67
N HIS A 215 19.02 13.86 -12.68
CA HIS A 215 20.03 14.91 -12.85
C HIS A 215 21.32 14.43 -13.51
N LYS A 216 21.69 13.16 -13.33
CA LYS A 216 22.91 12.61 -13.93
C LYS A 216 22.64 12.15 -15.36
N ASP A 217 23.25 12.81 -16.35
CA ASP A 217 23.00 12.51 -17.78
C ASP A 217 23.23 11.04 -18.15
N LYS A 218 24.33 10.44 -17.69
CA LYS A 218 24.60 9.00 -17.93
C LYS A 218 23.53 8.08 -17.34
N LEU A 219 22.97 8.45 -16.19
CA LEU A 219 21.93 7.67 -15.53
C LEU A 219 20.58 7.89 -16.20
N ARG A 220 20.28 9.13 -16.62
CA ARG A 220 19.09 9.48 -17.39
C ARG A 220 19.05 8.68 -18.70
N GLN A 221 20.14 8.67 -19.45
CA GLN A 221 20.25 7.90 -20.69
C GLN A 221 20.01 6.40 -20.46
N LEU A 222 20.54 5.84 -19.37
CA LEU A 222 20.31 4.43 -19.03
C LEU A 222 18.83 4.16 -18.71
N VAL A 223 18.20 5.03 -17.93
CA VAL A 223 16.79 4.92 -17.57
C VAL A 223 15.87 5.08 -18.78
N GLU A 224 16.20 6.00 -19.70
CA GLU A 224 15.50 6.17 -20.98
C GLU A 224 15.57 4.89 -21.82
N ASN A 225 16.78 4.34 -22.03
CA ASN A 225 16.96 3.10 -22.78
C ASN A 225 16.21 1.91 -22.15
N ASP A 226 16.34 1.72 -20.83
CA ASP A 226 15.66 0.63 -20.11
C ASP A 226 14.13 0.78 -20.16
N TYR A 227 13.63 2.02 -20.21
CA TYR A 227 12.20 2.30 -20.33
C TYR A 227 11.68 2.06 -21.76
N ASP A 228 12.46 2.39 -22.78
CA ASP A 228 12.13 2.05 -24.19
C ASP A 228 12.05 0.52 -24.37
N GLU A 229 12.98 -0.24 -23.76
CA GLU A 229 12.91 -1.71 -23.74
C GLU A 229 11.64 -2.21 -23.05
N LEU A 230 11.26 -1.59 -21.94
CA LEU A 230 10.03 -1.93 -21.22
C LEU A 230 8.78 -1.66 -22.06
N GLN A 231 8.75 -0.57 -22.85
CA GLN A 231 7.65 -0.27 -23.77
C GLN A 231 7.49 -1.35 -24.83
N VAL A 232 8.60 -1.78 -25.45
CA VAL A 232 8.58 -2.88 -26.44
C VAL A 232 8.02 -4.17 -25.82
N MET A 233 8.35 -4.45 -24.56
CA MET A 233 7.80 -5.62 -23.85
C MET A 233 6.31 -5.50 -23.55
N ALA A 234 5.84 -4.30 -23.19
CA ALA A 234 4.43 -4.05 -22.88
C ALA A 234 3.52 -4.14 -24.12
N GLU A 235 4.02 -3.74 -25.29
CA GLU A 235 3.33 -3.83 -26.59
C GLU A 235 3.38 -5.23 -27.21
N GLY A 236 4.24 -6.12 -26.70
CA GLY A 236 4.45 -7.45 -27.23
C GLY A 236 3.20 -8.34 -27.16
N LYS A 237 3.06 -9.25 -28.14
CA LYS A 237 1.97 -10.25 -28.17
C LYS A 237 1.98 -11.20 -26.96
N HIS A 238 3.13 -11.36 -26.31
CA HIS A 238 3.31 -12.22 -25.16
C HIS A 238 3.83 -11.41 -23.99
N LEU A 239 3.11 -11.48 -22.87
CA LEU A 239 3.49 -10.80 -21.64
C LEU A 239 4.78 -11.41 -21.07
N ALA A 240 5.90 -10.69 -21.20
CA ALA A 240 7.18 -11.06 -20.60
C ALA A 240 7.26 -10.61 -19.13
N ALA A 241 6.29 -11.06 -18.29
CA ALA A 241 6.06 -10.52 -16.94
C ALA A 241 7.33 -10.45 -16.08
N LYS A 242 8.14 -11.52 -16.05
CA LYS A 242 9.39 -11.56 -15.28
C LYS A 242 10.37 -10.47 -15.71
N SER A 243 10.57 -10.30 -17.02
CA SER A 243 11.48 -9.29 -17.57
C SER A 243 10.98 -7.87 -17.28
N MET A 244 9.68 -7.63 -17.42
CA MET A 244 9.07 -6.34 -17.08
C MET A 244 9.27 -6.00 -15.61
N ILE A 245 9.07 -6.97 -14.71
CA ILE A 245 9.26 -6.80 -13.26
C ILE A 245 10.72 -6.46 -12.92
N VAL A 246 11.68 -7.13 -13.58
CA VAL A 246 13.12 -6.82 -13.43
C VAL A 246 13.40 -5.39 -13.88
N LEU A 247 12.97 -5.02 -15.09
CA LEU A 247 13.21 -3.69 -15.65
C LEU A 247 12.56 -2.59 -14.79
N LEU A 248 11.30 -2.75 -14.39
CA LEU A 248 10.62 -1.83 -13.48
C LEU A 248 11.37 -1.66 -12.15
N GLY A 249 11.88 -2.75 -11.58
CA GLY A 249 12.71 -2.72 -10.39
C GLY A 249 14.02 -1.94 -10.59
N SER A 250 14.72 -2.17 -11.70
CA SER A 250 15.96 -1.45 -12.04
C SER A 250 15.71 0.05 -12.28
N LEU A 251 14.64 0.41 -12.99
CA LEU A 251 14.23 1.81 -13.22
C LEU A 251 13.94 2.52 -11.89
N LEU A 252 13.21 1.88 -10.99
CA LEU A 252 12.97 2.38 -9.64
C LEU A 252 14.28 2.59 -8.85
N GLU A 253 15.19 1.62 -8.88
CA GLU A 253 16.50 1.72 -8.20
C GLU A 253 17.31 2.89 -8.75
N ALA A 254 17.40 3.03 -10.08
CA ALA A 254 18.14 4.09 -10.75
C ALA A 254 17.61 5.48 -10.39
N VAL A 255 16.29 5.67 -10.47
CA VAL A 255 15.67 6.96 -10.16
C VAL A 255 15.85 7.31 -8.67
N LEU A 256 15.59 6.37 -7.76
CA LEU A 256 15.78 6.61 -6.32
C LEU A 256 17.24 6.90 -5.99
N LEU A 257 18.19 6.20 -6.61
CA LEU A 257 19.62 6.43 -6.43
C LEU A 257 20.00 7.89 -6.72
N ASP A 258 19.48 8.47 -7.81
CA ASP A 258 19.76 9.86 -8.17
C ASP A 258 19.26 10.86 -7.10
N PHE A 259 18.03 10.69 -6.60
CA PHE A 259 17.48 11.56 -5.55
C PHE A 259 18.17 11.38 -4.20
N LEU A 260 18.46 10.13 -3.81
CA LEU A 260 19.11 9.84 -2.54
C LEU A 260 20.55 10.38 -2.52
N GLN A 261 21.27 10.30 -3.63
CA GLN A 261 22.62 10.87 -3.75
C GLN A 261 22.61 12.40 -3.67
N ARG A 262 21.59 13.08 -4.21
CA ARG A 262 21.41 14.54 -4.03
C ARG A 262 21.18 14.92 -2.57
N ARG A 263 20.56 14.03 -1.78
CA ARG A 263 20.31 14.20 -0.34
C ARG A 263 21.22 13.31 0.52
N ASN A 264 22.49 13.14 0.12
CA ASN A 264 23.37 12.10 0.64
C ASN A 264 23.43 12.02 2.18
N ARG A 265 23.56 13.17 2.86
CA ARG A 265 23.64 13.21 4.31
C ARG A 265 22.34 12.75 4.97
N SER A 266 21.19 13.27 4.52
CA SER A 266 19.88 12.89 5.03
C SER A 266 19.57 11.42 4.74
N ALA A 267 19.83 10.96 3.52
CA ALA A 267 19.63 9.58 3.11
C ALA A 267 20.45 8.60 3.96
N ARG A 268 21.76 8.84 4.14
CA ARG A 268 22.61 7.97 4.97
C ARG A 268 22.21 8.00 6.45
N THR A 269 21.76 9.14 6.96
CA THR A 269 21.26 9.26 8.34
C THR A 269 19.97 8.48 8.53
N ALA A 270 19.02 8.61 7.61
CA ALA A 270 17.78 7.83 7.59
C ALA A 270 18.04 6.33 7.49
N TYR A 271 18.94 5.90 6.59
CA TYR A 271 19.37 4.50 6.50
C TYR A 271 19.94 3.98 7.82
N TYR A 272 20.83 4.74 8.46
CA TYR A 272 21.37 4.38 9.77
C TYR A 272 20.26 4.23 10.83
N ASN A 273 19.28 5.14 10.85
CA ASN A 273 18.18 5.11 11.80
C ASN A 273 17.23 3.93 11.57
N ILE A 274 16.85 3.65 10.32
CA ILE A 274 16.06 2.48 9.93
C ILE A 274 16.77 1.20 10.39
N TYR A 275 18.06 1.11 10.08
CA TYR A 275 18.87 -0.03 10.46
C TYR A 275 18.97 -0.19 11.98
N LYS A 276 19.20 0.90 12.73
CA LYS A 276 19.25 0.88 14.20
C LYS A 276 17.91 0.47 14.81
N ARG A 277 16.77 0.93 14.25
CA ARG A 277 15.40 0.56 14.70
C ARG A 277 15.10 -0.92 14.48
N GLY A 278 15.44 -1.47 13.32
CA GLY A 278 15.25 -2.90 13.02
C GLY A 278 16.16 -3.83 13.82
N LYS A 279 17.11 -3.27 14.59
CA LYS A 279 18.20 -4.00 15.20
C LYS A 279 18.25 -3.86 16.74
N ASN A 280 17.49 -4.74 17.40
CA ASN A 280 18.06 -5.59 18.48
C ASN A 280 19.11 -6.58 17.92
N GLN A 281 19.30 -6.62 16.59
CA GLN A 281 20.40 -7.32 15.96
C GLN A 281 21.70 -6.49 16.01
N LYS A 282 22.79 -7.21 15.92
CA LYS A 282 24.15 -6.68 15.97
C LYS A 282 24.49 -5.89 14.68
N LEU A 283 24.92 -4.62 14.78
CA LEU A 283 25.50 -3.84 13.66
C LEU A 283 26.62 -4.63 12.94
N PRO A 284 26.88 -4.40 11.64
CA PRO A 284 28.01 -5.01 10.95
C PRO A 284 29.29 -4.74 11.74
N TYR A 285 30.21 -5.69 11.76
CA TYR A 285 31.40 -5.62 12.61
C TYR A 285 32.22 -4.34 12.34
N SER A 286 32.29 -3.90 11.09
CA SER A 286 32.95 -2.65 10.66
C SER A 286 32.39 -1.41 11.37
N THR A 287 31.07 -1.32 11.54
CA THR A 287 30.39 -0.19 12.18
C THR A 287 30.56 -0.18 13.70
N ARG A 288 30.65 -1.35 14.36
CA ARG A 288 30.85 -1.40 15.84
C ARG A 288 32.22 -0.93 16.28
N ARG A 289 33.26 -1.18 15.47
CA ARG A 289 34.62 -0.72 15.78
C ARG A 289 34.73 0.80 15.76
N ALA A 290 33.95 1.48 14.91
CA ALA A 290 33.89 2.93 14.87
C ALA A 290 33.11 3.54 16.05
N ALA A 291 32.02 2.90 16.50
CA ALA A 291 31.17 3.42 17.57
C ALA A 291 31.78 3.33 18.99
N ASN A 292 32.71 2.39 19.22
CA ASN A 292 33.34 2.19 20.54
C ASN A 292 34.53 3.14 20.81
N ILE A 293 34.83 4.07 19.90
CA ILE A 293 35.91 5.05 20.04
C ILE A 293 35.26 6.44 20.18
N SER A 294 34.72 6.79 21.35
CA SER A 294 34.43 8.19 21.71
C SER A 294 34.32 8.38 23.21
N SER A 295 35.28 9.14 23.72
CA SER A 295 35.29 9.81 25.02
C SER A 295 34.34 11.03 25.03
N ALA A 296 33.97 11.52 26.21
CA ALA A 296 32.90 12.48 26.47
C ALA A 296 33.10 13.93 25.96
N THR A 297 34.04 14.19 25.03
CA THR A 297 34.38 15.56 24.58
C THR A 297 34.26 15.81 23.08
N THR A 298 33.86 14.82 22.28
CA THR A 298 33.75 14.98 20.82
C THR A 298 32.46 15.73 20.44
N PRO A 299 32.50 16.80 19.63
CA PRO A 299 31.31 17.51 19.15
C PRO A 299 30.28 16.56 18.50
N ILE A 300 28.98 16.83 18.67
CA ILE A 300 27.88 16.00 18.13
C ILE A 300 28.04 15.76 16.62
N ARG A 301 28.52 16.76 15.87
CA ARG A 301 28.73 16.67 14.43
C ARG A 301 29.75 15.58 14.04
N SER A 302 30.88 15.51 14.73
CA SER A 302 31.90 14.48 14.50
C SER A 302 31.42 13.08 14.86
N GLN A 303 30.53 12.93 15.86
CA GLN A 303 29.96 11.63 16.19
C GLN A 303 29.03 11.12 15.08
N ILE A 304 28.23 12.01 14.48
CA ILE A 304 27.37 11.67 13.33
C ILE A 304 28.25 11.26 12.14
N ASP A 305 29.27 12.04 11.81
CA ASP A 305 30.13 11.75 10.65
C ASP A 305 30.88 10.40 10.84
N GLN A 306 31.32 10.09 12.06
CA GLN A 306 31.91 8.79 12.41
C GLN A 306 30.90 7.64 12.32
N ALA A 307 29.64 7.84 12.75
CA ALA A 307 28.58 6.85 12.61
C ALA A 307 28.24 6.60 11.13
N LEU A 308 28.22 7.65 10.30
CA LEU A 308 27.95 7.57 8.87
C LEU A 308 29.10 6.90 8.08
N ALA A 309 30.32 6.88 8.61
CA ALA A 309 31.45 6.18 7.99
C ALA A 309 31.25 4.66 7.91
N GLY A 310 30.44 4.08 8.81
CA GLY A 310 30.11 2.66 8.81
C GLY A 310 28.83 2.30 8.07
N VAL A 311 28.18 3.27 7.40
CA VAL A 311 27.00 3.02 6.56
C VAL A 311 27.46 2.49 5.20
N PRO A 312 26.93 1.36 4.71
CA PRO A 312 27.32 0.79 3.43
C PRO A 312 27.09 1.76 2.26
N GLY A 313 27.83 1.56 1.16
CA GLY A 313 27.66 2.35 -0.06
C GLY A 313 26.29 2.10 -0.70
N TYR A 314 25.82 3.03 -1.55
CA TYR A 314 24.53 2.88 -2.25
C TYR A 314 24.44 1.61 -3.10
N SER A 315 25.56 1.09 -3.60
CA SER A 315 25.63 -0.17 -4.36
C SER A 315 25.24 -1.41 -3.53
N GLU A 316 25.24 -1.30 -2.21
CA GLU A 316 24.86 -2.38 -1.30
C GLU A 316 23.41 -2.24 -0.81
N TRP A 317 22.73 -1.15 -1.15
CA TRP A 317 21.35 -0.90 -0.72
C TRP A 317 20.40 -1.64 -1.66
N LYS A 318 19.46 -2.39 -1.08
CA LYS A 318 18.37 -3.03 -1.82
C LYS A 318 17.28 -2.00 -2.14
N LEU A 319 16.53 -2.19 -3.24
CA LEU A 319 15.38 -1.35 -3.60
C LEU A 319 14.44 -1.07 -2.41
N ALA A 320 14.05 -2.10 -1.65
CA ALA A 320 13.18 -1.93 -0.48
C ALA A 320 13.75 -0.95 0.55
N GLN A 321 15.07 -1.00 0.79
CA GLN A 321 15.74 -0.08 1.70
C GLN A 321 15.80 1.34 1.12
N MET A 322 15.99 1.48 -0.19
CA MET A 322 15.94 2.79 -0.85
C MET A 322 14.56 3.44 -0.73
N ILE A 323 13.48 2.67 -0.87
CA ILE A 323 12.11 3.14 -0.72
C ILE A 323 11.84 3.56 0.73
N GLU A 324 12.22 2.75 1.72
CA GLU A 324 12.09 3.10 3.14
C GLU A 324 12.87 4.37 3.50
N VAL A 325 14.11 4.51 2.99
CA VAL A 325 14.91 5.72 3.20
C VAL A 325 14.27 6.92 2.52
N ALA A 326 13.75 6.77 1.30
CA ALA A 326 13.08 7.83 0.57
C ALA A 326 11.81 8.31 1.29
N GLU A 327 11.01 7.39 1.85
CA GLU A 327 9.88 7.73 2.72
C GLU A 327 10.34 8.50 3.96
N GLU A 328 11.33 7.99 4.70
CA GLU A 328 11.84 8.59 5.94
C GLU A 328 12.35 10.04 5.74
N ILE A 329 12.88 10.36 4.56
CA ILE A 329 13.35 11.73 4.23
C ILE A 329 12.32 12.57 3.46
N GLY A 330 11.07 12.11 3.38
CA GLY A 330 9.96 12.80 2.74
C GLY A 330 10.11 12.96 1.22
N LEU A 331 10.82 12.04 0.55
CA LEU A 331 10.82 11.93 -0.91
C LEU A 331 9.62 11.14 -1.43
N LEU A 332 9.15 10.17 -0.67
CA LEU A 332 7.97 9.37 -0.99
C LEU A 332 6.94 9.45 0.15
N ASP A 333 5.69 9.23 -0.20
CA ASP A 333 4.60 9.01 0.74
C ASP A 333 4.65 7.61 1.35
N HIS A 334 3.89 7.42 2.43
CA HIS A 334 3.79 6.15 3.12
C HIS A 334 3.19 5.04 2.22
N TRP A 335 2.34 5.40 1.26
CA TRP A 335 1.70 4.45 0.34
C TRP A 335 2.69 3.77 -0.59
N ALA A 336 3.71 4.49 -1.08
CA ALA A 336 4.77 3.90 -1.89
C ALA A 336 5.50 2.76 -1.14
N LYS A 337 5.71 2.91 0.17
CA LYS A 337 6.31 1.88 1.03
C LYS A 337 5.42 0.65 1.19
N ILE A 338 4.12 0.83 1.39
CA ILE A 338 3.15 -0.29 1.46
C ILE A 338 3.18 -1.07 0.15
N LYS A 339 3.09 -0.38 -0.99
CA LYS A 339 3.13 -1.00 -2.32
C LYS A 339 4.46 -1.69 -2.63
N ALA A 340 5.58 -1.18 -2.10
CA ALA A 340 6.90 -1.76 -2.29
C ALA A 340 7.06 -3.16 -1.66
N HIS A 341 6.23 -3.52 -0.68
CA HIS A 341 6.23 -4.86 -0.11
C HIS A 341 5.93 -5.92 -1.19
N ASN A 342 4.97 -5.63 -2.07
CA ASN A 342 4.58 -6.53 -3.16
C ASN A 342 5.74 -6.75 -4.14
N VAL A 343 6.45 -5.68 -4.54
CA VAL A 343 7.62 -5.76 -5.44
C VAL A 343 8.69 -6.70 -4.88
N ARG A 344 8.91 -6.64 -3.56
CA ARG A 344 9.96 -7.46 -2.91
C ARG A 344 9.65 -8.95 -3.04
N GLU A 345 8.39 -9.32 -2.86
CA GLU A 345 7.94 -10.70 -3.02
C GLU A 345 8.02 -11.12 -4.49
N THR A 346 7.53 -10.29 -5.40
CA THR A 346 7.54 -10.60 -6.83
C THR A 346 8.96 -10.67 -7.41
N ARG A 347 9.91 -9.86 -6.94
CA ARG A 347 11.32 -9.94 -7.39
C ARG A 347 12.00 -11.23 -6.93
N ASN A 348 11.58 -11.81 -5.79
CA ASN A 348 12.12 -13.09 -5.33
C ASN A 348 11.70 -14.25 -6.26
N LEU A 349 10.59 -14.12 -7.00
CA LEU A 349 10.14 -15.09 -8.02
C LEU A 349 11.09 -15.21 -9.23
N ILE A 350 12.08 -14.32 -9.35
CA ILE A 350 13.11 -14.40 -10.39
C ILE A 350 14.18 -15.44 -10.02
N HIS A 351 14.28 -15.82 -8.75
CA HIS A 351 15.22 -16.86 -8.33
C HIS A 351 14.75 -18.24 -8.85
N PRO A 352 15.60 -19.01 -9.58
CA PRO A 352 15.17 -20.26 -10.20
C PRO A 352 14.56 -21.27 -9.23
N LEU A 353 15.15 -21.41 -8.03
CA LEU A 353 14.63 -22.30 -7.00
C LEU A 353 13.24 -21.89 -6.51
N VAL A 354 12.96 -20.59 -6.39
CA VAL A 354 11.63 -20.09 -5.96
C VAL A 354 10.62 -20.31 -7.08
N ALA A 355 11.03 -20.04 -8.33
CA ALA A 355 10.20 -20.26 -9.50
C ALA A 355 9.79 -21.73 -9.75
N MET A 356 10.47 -22.69 -9.12
CA MET A 356 10.07 -24.11 -9.16
C MET A 356 8.89 -24.42 -8.23
N TYR A 357 8.69 -23.63 -7.18
CA TYR A 357 7.68 -23.87 -6.15
C TYR A 357 6.55 -22.85 -6.15
N GLU A 358 6.77 -21.67 -6.72
CA GLU A 358 5.80 -20.58 -6.75
C GLU A 358 5.24 -20.36 -8.16
N THR A 359 4.01 -19.84 -8.23
CA THR A 359 3.37 -19.50 -9.50
C THR A 359 4.15 -18.40 -10.21
N PRO A 360 4.30 -18.48 -11.55
CA PRO A 360 4.92 -17.40 -12.31
C PRO A 360 4.15 -16.09 -12.12
N PRO A 361 4.82 -14.93 -12.20
CA PRO A 361 4.15 -13.64 -12.07
C PRO A 361 3.02 -13.50 -13.07
N SER A 362 1.86 -13.08 -12.57
CA SER A 362 0.66 -12.79 -13.34
C SER A 362 0.69 -11.37 -13.91
N ALA A 363 -0.22 -11.07 -14.83
CA ALA A 363 -0.42 -9.70 -15.32
C ALA A 363 -0.81 -8.72 -14.20
N LYS A 364 -1.53 -9.20 -13.17
CA LYS A 364 -1.88 -8.43 -11.98
C LYS A 364 -0.64 -8.02 -11.17
N ASP A 365 0.35 -8.90 -11.07
CA ASP A 365 1.61 -8.59 -10.39
C ASP A 365 2.37 -7.49 -11.13
N VAL A 366 2.43 -7.57 -12.46
CA VAL A 366 3.07 -6.54 -13.28
C VAL A 366 2.32 -5.21 -13.13
N SER A 367 0.99 -5.21 -13.23
CA SER A 367 0.16 -4.00 -13.05
C SER A 367 0.40 -3.35 -11.69
N THR A 368 0.50 -4.14 -10.61
CA THR A 368 0.78 -3.64 -9.26
C THR A 368 2.13 -2.92 -9.18
N ILE A 369 3.12 -3.43 -9.91
CA ILE A 369 4.48 -2.85 -9.94
C ILE A 369 4.51 -1.61 -10.83
N VAL A 370 3.77 -1.59 -11.95
CA VAL A 370 3.57 -0.39 -12.77
C VAL A 370 2.91 0.72 -11.95
N ASP A 371 1.88 0.41 -11.16
CA ASP A 371 1.21 1.39 -10.28
C ASP A 371 2.15 1.99 -9.23
N LEU A 372 3.07 1.17 -8.69
CA LEU A 372 4.11 1.69 -7.80
C LEU A 372 5.08 2.57 -8.56
N PHE A 373 5.55 2.11 -9.72
CA PHE A 373 6.48 2.84 -10.56
C PHE A 373 5.92 4.22 -10.91
N GLU A 374 4.71 4.30 -11.45
CA GLU A 374 4.05 5.56 -11.76
C GLU A 374 3.95 6.48 -10.53
N SER A 375 3.51 5.94 -9.38
CA SER A 375 3.41 6.72 -8.15
C SER A 375 4.75 7.33 -7.73
N VAL A 376 5.83 6.53 -7.77
CA VAL A 376 7.18 6.98 -7.42
C VAL A 376 7.67 8.06 -8.40
N ILE A 377 7.54 7.83 -9.70
CA ILE A 377 7.96 8.80 -10.74
C ILE A 377 7.21 10.12 -10.55
N ARG A 378 5.89 10.08 -10.37
CA ARG A 378 5.05 11.27 -10.18
C ARG A 378 5.50 12.09 -8.97
N GLN A 379 5.71 11.43 -7.83
CA GLN A 379 6.13 12.10 -6.58
C GLN A 379 7.51 12.74 -6.71
N LEU A 380 8.45 12.05 -7.34
CA LEU A 380 9.83 12.51 -7.52
C LEU A 380 9.92 13.64 -8.56
N SER A 381 9.18 13.55 -9.66
CA SER A 381 9.07 14.61 -10.66
C SER A 381 8.53 15.90 -10.03
N ALA A 382 7.42 15.83 -9.27
CA ALA A 382 6.85 16.98 -8.58
C ALA A 382 7.84 17.64 -7.60
N LYS A 383 8.64 16.86 -6.86
CA LYS A 383 9.66 17.40 -5.94
C LYS A 383 10.83 18.05 -6.67
N SER A 384 11.18 17.56 -7.86
CA SER A 384 12.20 18.18 -8.70
C SER A 384 11.77 19.58 -9.15
N ASP A 385 10.52 19.74 -9.60
CA ASP A 385 10.00 21.02 -10.05
C ASP A 385 9.89 22.06 -8.93
N LEU A 386 9.49 21.62 -7.72
CA LEU A 386 9.48 22.48 -6.54
C LEU A 386 10.89 23.03 -6.22
N SER A 387 11.93 22.20 -6.33
CA SER A 387 13.31 22.64 -6.06
C SER A 387 13.83 23.69 -7.05
N LYS A 388 13.38 23.62 -8.32
CA LYS A 388 13.69 24.62 -9.34
C LYS A 388 13.02 25.97 -9.04
N ARG A 389 11.80 25.97 -8.50
CA ARG A 389 11.07 27.19 -8.15
C ARG A 389 11.65 27.92 -6.94
N THR A 390 12.16 27.18 -5.96
CA THR A 390 12.75 27.77 -4.73
C THR A 390 14.19 28.27 -4.88
N SER A 391 14.84 28.00 -6.02
CA SER A 391 16.23 28.43 -6.28
C SER A 391 16.34 29.71 -7.10
N VAL A 392 15.20 30.28 -7.50
CA VAL A 392 15.06 31.63 -8.08
C VAL A 392 14.71 32.59 -6.96
#